data_AF-A0A7J5GR33-F1
#
_entry.id   AF-A0A7J5GR33-F1
#
_cell.length_a   1.000
_cell.length_b   1.000
_cell.length_c   1.000
_cell.angle_alpha   90.00
_cell.angle_beta   90.00
_cell.angle_gamma   90.00
#
_symmetry.space_group_name_H-M   'P 1'
#
loop_
_entity.id
_entity.type
_entity.pdbx_description
1 polymer ?
#
loop_
_entity_poly.entity_id
_entity_poly.type
_entity_poly.pdbx_seq_one_letter_code
_entity_poly.pdbx_strand_id
1 'polypeptide(L)' 'MKRILELSIFQLLSEYTQHKASVAELTDAINELTAYLVEISTVEQDYAVLLRFYSMGLNKLKLYRMQFGQKENTLYAIY' A
#
# COMPACT_ATOMS: atom_id res chain seq x y z
N MET A 1 -4.70 3.59 13.62
CA MET A 1 -5.64 3.20 12.56
C MET A 1 -6.77 2.43 13.17
N LYS A 2 -8.00 2.91 13.00
CA LYS A 2 -9.22 2.15 13.29
C LYS A 2 -9.22 0.92 12.36
N ARG A 3 -9.67 -0.26 12.80
CA ARG A 3 -9.74 -1.41 11.88
C ARG A 3 -10.96 -1.27 10.98
N ILE A 4 -10.87 -1.74 9.74
CA ILE A 4 -11.99 -1.68 8.78
C ILE A 4 -13.29 -2.28 9.36
N LEU A 5 -13.18 -3.34 10.16
CA LEU A 5 -14.31 -4.02 10.81
C LEU A 5 -14.94 -3.22 11.97
N GLU A 6 -14.28 -2.18 12.46
CA GLU A 6 -14.77 -1.31 13.54
C GLU A 6 -15.56 -0.11 13.00
N LEU A 7 -15.70 0.03 11.67
CA LEU A 7 -16.51 1.09 11.05
C LEU A 7 -18.00 0.83 11.24
N SER A 8 -18.77 1.92 11.38
CA SER A 8 -20.21 1.87 11.62
C SER A 8 -20.97 1.10 10.54
N ILE A 9 -20.49 1.12 9.27
CA ILE A 9 -21.10 0.33 8.19
C ILE A 9 -21.14 -1.18 8.51
N PHE A 10 -20.10 -1.73 9.13
CA PHE A 10 -20.04 -3.16 9.49
C PHE A 10 -20.90 -3.47 10.72
N GLN A 11 -21.01 -2.51 11.65
CA GLN A 11 -21.93 -2.61 12.79
C GLN A 11 -23.39 -2.63 12.30
N LEU A 12 -23.77 -1.68 11.43
CA LEU A 12 -25.11 -1.63 10.83
C LEU A 12 -25.45 -2.89 10.02
N LEU A 13 -24.49 -3.42 9.26
CA LEU A 13 -24.66 -4.69 8.53
C LEU A 13 -24.82 -5.89 9.47
N SER A 14 -24.12 -5.91 10.59
CA SER A 14 -24.24 -6.96 11.61
C SER A 14 -25.58 -6.91 12.35
N GLU A 15 -26.13 -5.72 12.52
CA GLU A 15 -27.38 -5.48 13.27
C GLU A 15 -28.62 -5.48 12.37
N TYR A 16 -28.48 -5.63 11.05
CA TYR A 16 -29.55 -5.51 10.05
C TYR A 16 -30.82 -6.33 10.34
N THR A 17 -30.69 -7.47 11.02
CA THR A 17 -31.84 -8.32 11.38
C THR A 17 -32.65 -7.77 12.56
N GLN A 18 -32.05 -6.97 13.42
CA GLN A 18 -32.64 -6.44 14.66
C GLN A 18 -32.89 -4.93 14.59
N HIS A 19 -32.11 -4.20 13.79
CA HIS A 19 -32.18 -2.76 13.61
C HIS A 19 -32.34 -2.41 12.14
N LYS A 20 -33.37 -1.62 11.84
CA LYS A 20 -33.55 -1.05 10.50
C LYS A 20 -32.88 0.32 10.48
N ALA A 21 -31.64 0.35 9.98
CA ALA A 21 -30.88 1.57 9.82
C ALA A 21 -31.67 2.64 9.05
N SER A 22 -31.68 3.84 9.60
CA SER A 22 -32.22 5.03 8.95
C SER A 22 -31.32 5.50 7.81
N VAL A 23 -31.86 6.33 6.93
CA VAL A 23 -31.09 6.95 5.84
C VAL A 23 -29.94 7.80 6.39
N ALA A 24 -30.13 8.47 7.53
CA ALA A 24 -29.10 9.28 8.17
C ALA A 24 -27.94 8.41 8.67
N GLU A 25 -28.22 7.33 9.41
CA GLU A 25 -27.20 6.40 9.89
C GLU A 25 -26.40 5.77 8.75
N LEU A 26 -27.08 5.38 7.66
CA LEU A 26 -26.41 4.86 6.47
C LEU A 26 -25.53 5.91 5.79
N THR A 27 -25.98 7.16 5.74
CA THR A 27 -25.20 8.27 5.17
C THR A 27 -23.94 8.53 5.98
N ASP A 28 -24.06 8.56 7.31
CA ASP A 28 -22.92 8.75 8.21
C ASP A 28 -21.92 7.60 8.10
N ALA A 29 -22.41 6.36 8.00
CA ALA A 29 -21.56 5.18 7.84
C ALA A 29 -20.81 5.15 6.51
N ILE A 30 -21.45 5.60 5.42
CA ILE A 30 -20.80 5.73 4.11
C ILE A 30 -19.74 6.85 4.15
N ASN A 31 -20.03 7.97 4.80
CA ASN A 31 -19.05 9.05 4.97
C ASN A 31 -17.83 8.60 5.78
N GLU A 32 -18.04 7.87 6.88
CA GLU A 32 -16.96 7.28 7.68
C GLU A 32 -16.10 6.31 6.85
N LEU A 33 -16.74 5.40 6.10
CA LEU A 33 -16.05 4.47 5.21
C LEU A 33 -15.23 5.20 4.13
N THR A 34 -15.79 6.26 3.55
CA THR A 34 -15.11 7.06 2.52
C THR A 34 -13.86 7.73 3.07
N ALA A 35 -13.93 8.34 4.25
CA ALA A 35 -12.78 8.96 4.90
C ALA A 35 -11.68 7.93 5.21
N TYR A 36 -12.06 6.75 5.70
CA TYR A 36 -11.13 5.66 5.97
C TYR A 36 -10.43 5.14 4.70
N LEU A 37 -11.18 4.98 3.59
CA LEU A 37 -10.61 4.56 2.31
C LEU A 37 -9.65 5.60 1.73
N VAL A 38 -9.94 6.89 1.90
CA VAL A 38 -9.01 7.96 1.49
C VAL A 38 -7.70 7.86 2.27
N GLU A 39 -7.76 7.72 3.61
CA GLU A 39 -6.57 7.55 4.46
C GLU A 39 -5.73 6.35 4.02
N ILE A 40 -6.34 5.18 3.81
CA ILE A 40 -5.60 4.00 3.33
C ILE A 40 -5.02 4.21 1.94
N SER A 41 -5.78 4.82 1.03
CA SER A 41 -5.31 5.02 -0.35
C SER A 41 -4.09 5.94 -0.41
N THR A 42 -4.01 6.94 0.48
CA THR A 42 -2.81 7.80 0.59
C THR A 42 -1.61 7.01 1.08
N VAL A 43 -1.78 6.19 2.13
CA VAL A 43 -0.72 5.34 2.66
C VAL A 43 -0.25 4.33 1.61
N GLU A 44 -1.16 3.68 0.89
CA GLU A 44 -0.84 2.73 -0.18
C GLU A 44 -0.06 3.40 -1.32
N GLN A 45 -0.47 4.60 -1.73
CA GLN A 45 0.26 5.38 -2.74
C GLN A 45 1.68 5.72 -2.28
N ASP A 46 1.85 6.16 -1.03
CA ASP A 46 3.17 6.46 -0.46
C ASP A 46 4.08 5.22 -0.44
N TYR A 47 3.53 4.05 -0.05
CA TYR A 47 4.27 2.79 -0.10
C TYR A 47 4.63 2.38 -1.53
N ALA A 48 3.75 2.58 -2.50
CA ALA A 48 4.04 2.28 -3.90
C ALA A 48 5.18 3.15 -4.45
N VAL A 49 5.22 4.44 -4.06
CA VAL A 49 6.33 5.35 -4.40
C VAL A 49 7.63 4.84 -3.77
N LEU A 50 7.62 4.52 -2.47
CA LEU A 50 8.79 4.00 -1.76
C LEU A 50 9.33 2.71 -2.41
N LEU A 51 8.43 1.78 -2.75
CA LEU A 51 8.79 0.51 -3.39
C LEU A 51 9.45 0.72 -4.76
N ARG A 52 8.98 1.69 -5.55
CA ARG A 52 9.62 2.08 -6.82
C ARG A 52 11.04 2.59 -6.60
N PHE A 53 11.25 3.44 -5.60
CA PHE A 53 12.59 3.93 -5.27
C PHE A 53 13.53 2.80 -4.84
N TYR A 54 13.09 1.89 -3.97
CA TYR A 54 13.87 0.72 -3.58
C TYR A 54 14.21 -0.17 -4.77
N SER A 55 13.24 -0.46 -5.64
CA SER A 55 13.45 -1.25 -6.86
C SER A 55 14.50 -0.60 -7.78
N MET A 56 14.43 0.72 -7.95
CA MET A 56 15.41 1.45 -8.74
C MET A 56 16.82 1.39 -8.11
N GLY A 57 16.94 1.55 -6.79
CA GLY A 57 18.21 1.41 -6.08
C GLY A 57 18.81 0.00 -6.21
N LEU A 58 18.00 -1.03 -6.04
CA LEU A 58 18.39 -2.42 -6.23
C LEU A 58 18.86 -2.71 -7.66
N ASN A 59 18.18 -2.17 -8.66
CA ASN A 59 18.61 -2.32 -10.07
C ASN A 59 19.97 -1.65 -10.33
N LYS A 60 20.22 -0.47 -9.75
CA LYS A 60 21.54 0.19 -9.84
C LYS A 60 22.64 -0.65 -9.18
N LEU A 61 22.37 -1.23 -8.01
CA LEU A 61 23.33 -2.11 -7.33
C LEU A 61 23.62 -3.38 -8.15
N LYS A 62 22.60 -3.99 -8.76
CA LYS A 62 22.77 -5.13 -9.69
C LYS A 62 23.65 -4.74 -10.88
N LEU A 63 23.42 -3.56 -11.47
CA LEU A 63 24.22 -3.03 -12.58
C LEU A 63 25.68 -2.84 -12.15
N TYR A 64 25.93 -2.20 -11.00
CA TYR A 64 27.28 -2.02 -10.49
C TYR A 64 27.99 -3.36 -10.27
N ARG A 65 27.34 -4.32 -9.62
CA ARG A 65 27.91 -5.66 -9.43
C ARG A 65 28.29 -6.33 -10.76
N MET A 66 27.42 -6.22 -11.78
CA MET A 66 27.71 -6.75 -13.12
C MET A 66 28.91 -6.06 -13.76
N GLN A 67 28.98 -4.72 -13.69
CA GLN A 67 30.09 -3.94 -14.25
C GLN A 67 31.42 -4.23 -13.53
N PHE A 68 31.40 -4.40 -12.21
CA PHE A 68 32.59 -4.79 -11.44
C PHE A 68 33.06 -6.20 -11.82
N GLY A 69 32.16 -7.18 -11.88
CA GLY A 69 32.53 -8.54 -12.30
C GLY A 69 33.05 -8.61 -13.74
N GLN A 70 32.48 -7.82 -14.66
CA GLN A 70 33.03 -7.71 -16.02
C GLN A 70 34.43 -7.07 -16.02
N LYS A 71 34.64 -5.99 -15.26
CA LYS A 71 35.96 -5.34 -15.17
C LYS A 71 37.03 -6.29 -14.62
N GLU A 72 36.72 -7.05 -13.58
CA GLU A 72 37.64 -8.07 -13.05
C GLU A 72 37.97 -9.11 -14.12
N ASN A 73 36.97 -9.70 -14.78
CA ASN A 73 37.19 -10.69 -15.84
C ASN A 73 38.03 -10.12 -17.00
N THR A 74 37.85 -8.84 -17.34
CA THR A 74 38.64 -8.20 -18.40
C THR A 74 40.09 -7.99 -17.95
N LEU A 75 40.31 -7.58 -16.70
CA LEU A 75 41.66 -7.42 -16.12
C LEU A 75 42.42 -8.76 -16.05
N TYR A 76 41.74 -9.85 -15.69
CA TYR A 76 42.33 -11.19 -15.71
C TYR A 76 42.62 -11.72 -17.12
N ALA A 77 41.90 -11.27 -18.14
CA ALA A 77 42.16 -11.67 -19.53
C ALA A 77 43.31 -10.88 -20.20
N ILE A 78 43.71 -9.74 -19.61
CA ILE A 78 44.80 -8.88 -20.11
C ILE A 78 46.15 -9.24 -19.46
N TYR A 79 46.14 -9.97 -18.33
CA TYR A 79 47.31 -10.52 -17.65
C TYR A 79 47.60 -11.96 -18.09
#